data_AF-C1C445-F1
#
_entry.id   AF-C1C445-F1
#
_cell.length_a   1.000
_cell.length_b   1.000
_cell.length_c   1.000
_cell.angle_alpha   90.00
_cell.angle_beta   90.00
_cell.angle_gamma   90.00
#
_symmetry.space_group_name_H-M   'P 1'
#
loop_
_entity.id
_entity.type
_entity.pdbx_description
1 polymer ?
#
loop_
_entity_poly.entity_id
_entity_poly.type
_entity_poly.pdbx_seq_one_letter_code
_entity_poly.pdbx_strand_id
1 'polypeptide(L)'
;MAEQDGDVEQRLQLAVSFKTQGNASYSEHRWREAMSLYHRALLQLRSIDPNLISPLAGLGPASVSLTPQQLETLQSLQADCYNNLAACLLQNPHPRYERVYECSVHVLKLQPHSVKALYRAGVSCYHLCDYSTAHSYLTQAACKQPKDANIRQYIQLTDAALSASREKEKQKYQGMFDK
;
A
#
# COMPACT_ATOMS: atom_id res chain seq x y z
N MET A 1 15.34 9.42 29.25
CA MET A 1 15.85 9.19 27.88
C MET A 1 16.26 7.73 27.66
N ALA A 2 17.14 7.13 28.48
CA ALA A 2 17.58 5.74 28.28
C ALA A 2 16.45 4.67 28.34
N GLU A 3 15.49 4.82 29.26
CA GLU A 3 14.35 3.87 29.37
C GLU A 3 13.38 3.97 28.18
N GLN A 4 13.18 5.17 27.64
CA GLN A 4 12.33 5.42 26.48
C GLN A 4 12.96 4.89 25.19
N ASP A 5 14.28 5.07 25.04
CA ASP A 5 15.05 4.53 23.92
C ASP A 5 15.02 2.99 23.93
N GLY A 6 15.09 2.37 25.11
CA GLY A 6 14.92 0.93 25.29
C GLY A 6 13.54 0.40 24.89
N ASP A 7 12.45 1.10 25.25
CA ASP A 7 11.09 0.71 24.82
C ASP A 7 10.91 0.86 23.31
N VAL A 8 11.40 1.95 22.69
CA VAL A 8 11.35 2.15 21.23
C VAL A 8 12.05 1.02 20.49
N GLU A 9 13.26 0.67 20.92
CA GLU A 9 14.04 -0.42 20.30
C GLU A 9 13.33 -1.77 20.44
N GLN A 10 12.76 -2.07 21.61
CA GLN A 10 11.96 -3.29 21.81
C GLN A 10 10.75 -3.36 20.87
N ARG A 11 10.03 -2.24 20.67
CA ARG A 11 8.89 -2.18 19.74
C ARG A 11 9.31 -2.41 18.30
N LEU A 12 10.43 -1.83 17.87
CA LEU A 12 11.01 -2.05 16.54
C LEU A 12 11.40 -3.52 16.35
N GLN A 13 12.07 -4.12 17.33
CA GLN A 13 12.46 -5.54 17.28
C GLN A 13 11.25 -6.48 17.21
N LEU A 14 10.18 -6.20 18.00
CA LEU A 14 8.94 -6.96 17.92
C LEU A 14 8.27 -6.82 16.54
N ALA A 15 8.25 -5.61 15.97
CA ALA A 15 7.73 -5.39 14.62
C ALA A 15 8.51 -6.18 13.56
N VAL A 16 9.86 -6.21 13.65
CA VAL A 16 10.72 -7.01 12.77
C VAL A 16 10.41 -8.51 12.92
N SER A 17 10.26 -8.99 14.15
CA SER A 17 9.92 -10.40 14.42
C SER A 17 8.59 -10.79 13.79
N PHE A 18 7.53 -9.99 14.00
CA PHE A 18 6.23 -10.24 13.39
C PHE A 18 6.26 -10.16 11.86
N LYS A 19 6.99 -9.18 11.27
CA LYS A 19 7.18 -9.11 9.82
C LYS A 19 7.84 -10.39 9.29
N THR A 20 8.88 -10.86 9.96
CA THR A 20 9.64 -12.05 9.54
C THR A 20 8.80 -13.32 9.61
N GLN A 21 8.05 -13.50 10.71
CA GLN A 21 7.08 -14.60 10.82
C GLN A 21 6.00 -14.50 9.74
N GLY A 22 5.50 -13.29 9.46
CA GLY A 22 4.52 -13.05 8.39
C GLY A 22 5.06 -13.44 7.01
N ASN A 23 6.34 -13.15 6.73
CA ASN A 23 7.01 -13.55 5.50
C ASN A 23 7.10 -15.08 5.38
N ALA A 24 7.41 -15.77 6.48
CA ALA A 24 7.43 -17.23 6.50
C ALA A 24 6.04 -17.82 6.21
N SER A 25 5.00 -17.34 6.91
CA SER A 25 3.61 -17.73 6.62
C SER A 25 3.20 -17.41 5.17
N TYR A 26 3.67 -16.30 4.60
CA TYR A 26 3.43 -15.94 3.20
C TYR A 26 4.05 -16.95 2.24
N SER A 27 5.31 -17.36 2.46
CA SER A 27 5.95 -18.37 1.62
C SER A 27 5.26 -19.75 1.68
N GLU A 28 4.57 -20.04 2.79
CA GLU A 28 3.78 -21.26 2.95
C GLU A 28 2.32 -21.14 2.48
N HIS A 29 1.98 -20.06 1.78
CA HIS A 29 0.62 -19.77 1.31
C HIS A 29 -0.44 -19.63 2.42
N ARG A 30 0.00 -19.44 3.67
CA ARG A 30 -0.87 -19.19 4.84
C ARG A 30 -1.26 -17.71 4.90
N TRP A 31 -1.98 -17.23 3.89
CA TRP A 31 -2.25 -15.80 3.67
C TRP A 31 -2.95 -15.12 4.85
N ARG A 32 -3.94 -15.79 5.46
CA ARG A 32 -4.68 -15.21 6.60
C ARG A 32 -3.78 -14.98 7.80
N GLU A 33 -2.92 -15.95 8.11
CA GLU A 33 -1.95 -15.86 9.19
C GLU A 33 -0.89 -14.78 8.92
N ALA A 34 -0.38 -14.73 7.69
CA ALA A 34 0.54 -13.69 7.25
C ALA A 34 -0.06 -12.28 7.44
N MET A 35 -1.32 -12.07 7.03
CA MET A 35 -2.03 -10.81 7.25
C MET A 35 -2.12 -10.43 8.73
N SER A 36 -2.48 -11.39 9.60
CA SER A 36 -2.54 -11.16 11.05
C SER A 36 -1.17 -10.77 11.62
N LEU A 37 -0.10 -11.39 11.16
CA LEU A 37 1.26 -11.09 11.61
C LEU A 37 1.73 -9.71 11.14
N TYR A 38 1.49 -9.33 9.87
CA TYR A 38 1.79 -7.97 9.40
C TYR A 38 0.98 -6.91 10.15
N HIS A 39 -0.28 -7.20 10.47
CA HIS A 39 -1.09 -6.29 11.27
C HIS A 39 -0.53 -6.12 12.69
N ARG A 40 -0.10 -7.21 13.35
CA ARG A 40 0.57 -7.15 14.65
C ARG A 40 1.85 -6.33 14.61
N ALA A 41 2.64 -6.45 13.54
CA ALA A 41 3.82 -5.61 13.34
C ALA A 41 3.45 -4.12 13.28
N LEU A 42 2.45 -3.77 12.47
CA LEU A 42 1.96 -2.39 12.33
C LEU A 42 1.41 -1.81 13.65
N LEU A 43 0.79 -2.64 14.51
CA LEU A 43 0.34 -2.20 15.83
C LEU A 43 1.50 -1.80 16.75
N GLN A 44 2.64 -2.51 16.69
CA GLN A 44 3.85 -2.13 17.44
C GLN A 44 4.45 -0.82 16.90
N LEU A 45 4.46 -0.64 15.58
CA LEU A 45 4.97 0.59 14.97
C LEU A 45 4.06 1.79 15.29
N ARG A 46 2.74 1.58 15.34
CA ARG A 46 1.78 2.63 15.68
C ARG A 46 1.97 3.16 17.11
N SER A 47 2.39 2.32 18.06
CA SER A 47 2.60 2.76 19.45
C SER A 47 3.84 3.63 19.65
N ILE A 48 4.69 3.78 18.62
CA ILE A 48 5.88 4.63 18.65
C ILE A 48 5.89 5.69 17.53
N ASP A 49 4.84 5.77 16.72
CA ASP A 49 4.75 6.71 15.59
C ASP A 49 4.40 8.13 16.07
N PRO A 50 5.32 9.11 15.97
CA PRO A 50 5.11 10.46 16.48
C PRO A 50 3.98 11.21 15.78
N ASN A 51 3.63 10.85 14.54
CA ASN A 51 2.55 11.52 13.80
C ASN A 51 1.15 11.09 14.29
N LEU A 52 1.05 9.89 14.87
CA LEU A 52 -0.20 9.34 15.40
C LEU A 52 -0.35 9.57 16.90
N ILE A 53 0.78 9.67 17.60
CA ILE A 53 0.86 10.03 19.01
C ILE A 53 1.05 11.56 19.07
N SER A 54 0.13 12.30 18.45
CA SER A 54 0.10 13.74 18.65
C SER A 54 -0.41 14.00 20.07
N PRO A 55 0.35 14.69 20.93
CA PRO A 55 -0.14 15.03 22.24
C PRO A 55 -1.34 15.96 22.06
N LEU A 56 -2.52 15.51 22.47
CA LEU A 56 -3.61 16.42 22.76
C LEU A 56 -3.06 17.44 23.76
N ALA A 57 -3.07 18.73 23.44
CA ALA A 57 -2.43 19.77 24.25
C ALA A 57 -2.84 19.63 25.73
N GLY A 58 -1.91 19.16 26.56
CA GLY A 58 -2.11 18.98 28.00
C GLY A 58 -2.73 17.65 28.48
N LEU A 59 -3.12 16.71 27.59
CA LEU A 59 -3.80 15.47 27.97
C LEU A 59 -3.27 14.20 27.26
N GLY A 60 -2.25 14.31 26.40
CA GLY A 60 -1.66 13.17 25.70
C GLY A 60 -0.44 12.54 26.41
N PRO A 61 -0.15 11.25 26.19
CA PRO A 61 1.13 10.66 26.62
C PRO A 61 2.31 11.43 26.02
N ALA A 62 3.44 11.43 26.73
CA ALA A 62 4.66 12.12 26.29
C ALA A 62 4.98 11.75 24.83
N SER A 63 5.21 12.76 23.99
CA SER A 63 5.58 12.55 22.59
C SER A 63 6.81 11.65 22.53
N VAL A 64 6.70 10.51 21.86
CA VAL A 64 7.85 9.64 21.59
C VAL A 64 8.78 10.41 20.64
N SER A 65 9.98 10.72 21.11
CA SER A 65 11.02 11.34 20.28
C SER A 65 11.88 10.23 19.69
N LEU A 66 11.80 10.07 18.37
CA LEU A 66 12.61 9.09 17.63
C LEU A 66 13.86 9.77 17.09
N THR A 67 14.99 9.08 17.14
CA THR A 67 16.17 9.47 16.36
C THR A 67 15.87 9.37 14.85
N PRO A 68 16.59 10.11 13.99
CA PRO A 68 16.39 10.02 12.53
C PRO A 68 16.50 8.59 12.00
N GLN A 69 17.43 7.80 12.53
CA GLN A 69 17.62 6.39 12.15
C GLN A 69 16.46 5.48 12.59
N GLN A 70 15.94 5.68 13.80
CA GLN A 70 14.75 4.94 14.27
C GLN A 70 13.51 5.32 13.46
N LEU A 71 13.36 6.59 13.10
CA LEU A 71 12.25 7.05 12.26
C LEU A 71 12.31 6.43 10.86
N GLU A 72 13.49 6.41 10.24
CA GLU A 72 13.70 5.76 8.94
C GLU A 72 13.38 4.26 9.03
N THR A 73 13.85 3.58 10.09
CA THR A 73 13.58 2.16 10.33
C THR A 73 12.08 1.90 10.50
N LEU A 74 11.39 2.74 11.27
CA LEU A 74 9.94 2.68 11.47
C LEU A 74 9.20 2.82 10.13
N GLN A 75 9.52 3.85 9.35
CA GLN A 75 8.87 4.11 8.06
C GLN A 75 9.15 2.98 7.05
N SER A 76 10.37 2.46 7.03
CA SER A 76 10.74 1.31 6.20
C SER A 76 9.94 0.06 6.58
N LEU A 77 9.83 -0.26 7.87
CA LEU A 77 9.03 -1.38 8.36
C LEU A 77 7.53 -1.21 8.09
N GLN A 78 7.00 0.00 8.24
CA GLN A 78 5.61 0.31 7.89
C GLN A 78 5.37 0.04 6.40
N ALA A 79 6.24 0.58 5.53
CA ALA A 79 6.14 0.38 4.09
C ALA A 79 6.21 -1.11 3.71
N ASP A 80 7.14 -1.87 4.28
CA ASP A 80 7.25 -3.31 4.07
C ASP A 80 5.96 -4.05 4.46
N CYS A 81 5.43 -3.77 5.66
CA CYS A 81 4.26 -4.45 6.19
C CYS A 81 3.01 -4.15 5.35
N TYR A 82 2.76 -2.89 4.99
CA TYR A 82 1.64 -2.53 4.11
C TYR A 82 1.78 -3.13 2.72
N ASN A 83 3.01 -3.15 2.18
CA ASN A 83 3.27 -3.76 0.88
C ASN A 83 2.99 -5.27 0.91
N ASN A 84 3.42 -5.98 1.96
CA ASN A 84 3.14 -7.41 2.09
C ASN A 84 1.67 -7.70 2.39
N LEU A 85 0.99 -6.83 3.15
CA LEU A 85 -0.45 -6.93 3.38
C LEU A 85 -1.23 -6.79 2.06
N ALA A 86 -0.89 -5.80 1.23
CA ALA A 86 -1.46 -5.63 -0.11
C ALA A 86 -1.25 -6.88 -0.98
N ALA A 87 -0.07 -7.50 -0.89
CA ALA A 87 0.22 -8.76 -1.59
C ALA A 87 -0.71 -9.90 -1.14
N CYS A 88 -0.91 -10.06 0.17
CA CYS A 88 -1.79 -11.09 0.73
C CYS A 88 -3.25 -10.90 0.32
N LEU A 89 -3.72 -9.65 0.34
CA LEU A 89 -5.10 -9.30 -0.03
C LEU A 89 -5.40 -9.67 -1.48
N LEU A 90 -4.43 -9.55 -2.38
CA LEU A 90 -4.55 -9.96 -3.78
C LEU A 90 -4.60 -11.48 -3.98
N GLN A 91 -4.18 -12.29 -2.99
CA GLN A 91 -4.28 -13.76 -3.06
C GLN A 91 -5.66 -14.29 -2.65
N ASN A 92 -6.56 -13.43 -2.17
CA ASN A 92 -7.92 -13.83 -1.81
C ASN A 92 -8.73 -14.17 -3.07
N PRO A 93 -9.57 -15.22 -3.09
CA PRO A 93 -10.49 -15.49 -4.21
C PRO A 93 -11.37 -14.29 -4.60
N HIS A 94 -11.71 -13.44 -3.62
CA HIS A 94 -12.40 -12.18 -3.82
C HIS A 94 -11.57 -11.04 -3.22
N PRO A 95 -10.57 -10.52 -3.96
CA PRO A 95 -9.71 -9.45 -3.46
C PRO A 95 -10.54 -8.21 -3.13
N ARG A 96 -10.28 -7.63 -1.95
CA ARG A 96 -10.84 -6.32 -1.56
C ARG A 96 -9.95 -5.24 -2.13
N TYR A 97 -10.17 -4.85 -3.38
CA TYR A 97 -9.29 -3.92 -4.10
C TYR A 97 -9.22 -2.54 -3.45
N GLU A 98 -10.24 -2.10 -2.73
CA GLU A 98 -10.21 -0.86 -1.94
C GLU A 98 -9.12 -0.94 -0.86
N ARG A 99 -9.02 -2.07 -0.16
CA ARG A 99 -7.99 -2.28 0.87
C ARG A 99 -6.59 -2.40 0.28
N VAL A 100 -6.47 -3.05 -0.89
CA VAL A 100 -5.18 -3.14 -1.61
C VAL A 100 -4.72 -1.74 -2.02
N TYR A 101 -5.65 -0.91 -2.54
CA TYR A 101 -5.38 0.47 -2.89
C TYR A 101 -4.95 1.31 -1.68
N GLU A 102 -5.71 1.27 -0.58
CA GLU A 102 -5.37 1.96 0.68
C GLU A 102 -3.95 1.63 1.16
N CYS A 103 -3.61 0.33 1.22
CA CYS A 103 -2.29 -0.13 1.62
C CYS A 103 -1.21 0.39 0.65
N SER A 104 -1.46 0.29 -0.65
CA SER A 104 -0.49 0.69 -1.68
C SER A 104 -0.22 2.19 -1.65
N VAL A 105 -1.25 3.02 -1.50
CA VAL A 105 -1.11 4.46 -1.34
C VAL A 105 -0.34 4.81 -0.06
N HIS A 106 -0.56 4.08 1.03
CA HIS A 106 0.21 4.29 2.25
C HIS A 106 1.71 4.01 2.03
N VAL A 107 2.06 2.94 1.31
CA VAL A 107 3.44 2.66 0.92
C VAL A 107 3.99 3.78 0.03
N LEU A 108 3.23 4.28 -0.93
CA LEU A 108 3.69 5.36 -1.84
C LEU A 108 3.92 6.69 -1.13
N LYS A 109 3.25 6.96 -0.01
CA LYS A 109 3.54 8.14 0.83
C LYS A 109 4.93 8.06 1.47
N LEU A 110 5.37 6.85 1.82
CA LEU A 110 6.67 6.59 2.46
C LEU A 110 7.78 6.33 1.42
N GLN A 111 7.43 5.67 0.32
CA GLN A 111 8.33 5.23 -0.75
C GLN A 111 7.69 5.51 -2.13
N PRO A 112 7.74 6.76 -2.62
CA PRO A 112 7.02 7.19 -3.84
C PRO A 112 7.40 6.43 -5.11
N HIS A 113 8.58 5.82 -5.13
CA HIS A 113 9.12 5.10 -6.29
C HIS A 113 9.03 3.57 -6.17
N SER A 114 8.28 3.07 -5.19
CA SER A 114 8.09 1.62 -5.01
C SER A 114 7.28 1.02 -6.16
N VAL A 115 7.96 0.30 -7.06
CA VAL A 115 7.32 -0.31 -8.24
C VAL A 115 6.23 -1.31 -7.84
N LYS A 116 6.45 -2.07 -6.75
CA LYS A 116 5.45 -3.02 -6.22
C LYS A 116 4.17 -2.29 -5.78
N ALA A 117 4.30 -1.16 -5.10
CA ALA A 117 3.15 -0.38 -4.65
C ALA A 117 2.46 0.34 -5.81
N LEU A 118 3.20 0.92 -6.75
CA LEU A 118 2.65 1.52 -7.97
C LEU A 118 1.84 0.50 -8.77
N TYR A 119 2.40 -0.69 -9.01
CA TYR A 119 1.71 -1.77 -9.71
C TYR A 119 0.43 -2.19 -8.99
N ARG A 120 0.48 -2.43 -7.67
CA ARG A 120 -0.68 -2.85 -6.88
C ARG A 120 -1.76 -1.78 -6.80
N ALA A 121 -1.39 -0.51 -6.67
CA ALA A 121 -2.33 0.61 -6.74
C ALA A 121 -3.01 0.66 -8.12
N GLY A 122 -2.24 0.55 -9.20
CA GLY A 122 -2.75 0.54 -10.57
C GLY A 122 -3.72 -0.61 -10.85
N VAL A 123 -3.36 -1.84 -10.46
CA VAL A 123 -4.25 -3.02 -10.55
C VAL A 123 -5.53 -2.80 -9.75
N SER A 124 -5.43 -2.24 -8.54
CA SER A 124 -6.60 -1.99 -7.70
C SER A 124 -7.54 -0.97 -8.33
N CYS A 125 -7.02 0.16 -8.81
CA CYS A 125 -7.82 1.17 -9.52
C CYS A 125 -8.50 0.60 -10.76
N TYR A 126 -7.83 -0.28 -11.52
CA TYR A 126 -8.43 -0.94 -12.67
C TYR A 126 -9.67 -1.75 -12.29
N HIS A 127 -9.57 -2.59 -11.24
CA HIS A 127 -10.70 -3.40 -10.76
C HIS A 127 -11.80 -2.57 -10.08
N LEU A 128 -11.46 -1.37 -9.60
CA LEU A 128 -12.41 -0.38 -9.09
C LEU A 128 -12.99 0.53 -10.20
N CYS A 129 -12.70 0.23 -11.47
CA CYS A 129 -13.14 0.98 -12.65
C CYS A 129 -12.63 2.44 -12.71
N ASP A 130 -11.66 2.83 -11.90
CA ASP A 130 -10.94 4.11 -12.05
C ASP A 130 -9.75 3.93 -13.01
N TYR A 131 -10.09 3.84 -14.29
CA TYR A 131 -9.10 3.56 -15.35
C TYR A 131 -8.10 4.71 -15.54
N SER A 132 -8.49 5.96 -15.26
CA SER A 132 -7.60 7.12 -15.32
C SER A 132 -6.45 7.00 -14.32
N THR A 133 -6.79 6.75 -13.06
CA THR A 133 -5.80 6.60 -11.99
C THR A 133 -4.99 5.33 -12.17
N ALA A 134 -5.62 4.24 -12.62
CA ALA A 134 -4.94 2.99 -12.96
C ALA A 134 -3.83 3.21 -14.00
N HIS A 135 -4.16 3.88 -15.12
CA HIS A 135 -3.21 4.15 -16.18
C HIS A 135 -2.02 4.99 -15.69
N SER A 136 -2.27 6.00 -14.85
CA SER A 136 -1.22 6.83 -14.26
C SER A 136 -0.23 6.01 -13.43
N TYR A 137 -0.72 5.19 -12.49
CA TYR A 137 0.15 4.36 -11.64
C TYR A 137 0.91 3.29 -12.44
N LEU A 138 0.24 2.62 -13.38
CA LEU A 138 0.85 1.57 -14.20
C LEU A 138 1.91 2.14 -15.14
N THR A 139 1.70 3.34 -15.68
CA THR A 139 2.70 4.04 -16.49
C THR A 139 3.93 4.39 -15.67
N GLN A 140 3.75 4.91 -14.45
CA GLN A 140 4.86 5.18 -13.54
C GLN A 140 5.64 3.91 -13.20
N ALA A 141 4.95 2.78 -12.98
CA ALA A 141 5.58 1.48 -12.76
C ALA A 141 6.36 1.02 -14.01
N ALA A 142 5.79 1.18 -15.21
CA ALA A 142 6.41 0.83 -16.48
C ALA A 142 7.65 1.68 -16.79
N CYS A 143 7.67 2.96 -16.41
CA CYS A 143 8.87 3.80 -16.54
C CYS A 143 10.07 3.22 -15.77
N LYS A 144 9.83 2.50 -14.66
CA LYS A 144 10.87 1.86 -13.86
C LYS A 144 11.17 0.42 -14.32
N GLN A 145 10.15 -0.32 -14.75
CA GLN A 145 10.26 -1.71 -15.18
C GLN A 145 9.51 -1.95 -16.52
N PRO A 146 10.02 -1.41 -17.64
CA PRO A 146 9.30 -1.45 -18.93
C PRO A 146 9.16 -2.88 -19.49
N LYS A 147 10.05 -3.78 -19.06
CA LYS A 147 10.07 -5.18 -19.48
C LYS A 147 9.16 -6.10 -18.66
N ASP A 148 8.50 -5.61 -17.61
CA ASP A 148 7.55 -6.41 -16.84
C ASP A 148 6.28 -6.72 -17.65
N ALA A 149 5.97 -8.00 -17.83
CA ALA A 149 4.83 -8.45 -18.63
C ALA A 149 3.48 -8.12 -17.97
N ASN A 150 3.40 -8.22 -16.64
CA ASN A 150 2.16 -7.97 -15.91
C ASN A 150 1.79 -6.49 -15.95
N ILE A 151 2.78 -5.60 -15.82
CA ILE A 151 2.56 -4.15 -15.95
C ILE A 151 2.04 -3.83 -17.35
N ARG A 152 2.69 -4.32 -18.40
CA ARG A 152 2.24 -4.08 -19.78
C ARG A 152 0.84 -4.61 -20.06
N GLN A 153 0.53 -5.81 -19.57
CA GLN A 153 -0.80 -6.40 -19.72
C GLN A 153 -1.88 -5.51 -19.09
N TYR A 154 -1.66 -5.04 -17.87
CA TYR A 154 -2.63 -4.16 -17.20
C TYR A 154 -2.74 -2.79 -17.86
N ILE A 155 -1.67 -2.24 -18.44
CA ILE A 155 -1.75 -1.02 -19.26
C ILE A 155 -2.67 -1.24 -20.46
N GLN A 156 -2.47 -2.31 -21.22
CA GLN A 156 -3.32 -2.63 -22.39
C GLN A 156 -4.79 -2.80 -22.02
N LEU A 157 -5.08 -3.51 -20.92
CA LEU A 157 -6.44 -3.66 -20.41
C LEU A 157 -7.07 -2.31 -20.03
N THR A 158 -6.28 -1.43 -19.40
CA THR A 158 -6.74 -0.10 -18.98
C THR A 158 -6.99 0.81 -20.19
N ASP A 159 -6.12 0.79 -21.19
CA ASP A 159 -6.27 1.57 -22.43
C ASP A 159 -7.51 1.16 -23.23
N ALA A 160 -7.77 -0.15 -23.30
CA ALA A 160 -8.98 -0.68 -23.94
C ALA A 160 -10.24 -0.21 -23.19
N ALA A 161 -10.24 -0.26 -21.85
CA ALA A 161 -11.36 0.20 -21.04
C ALA A 161 -11.62 1.71 -21.19
N LEU A 162 -10.57 2.54 -21.20
CA LEU A 162 -10.66 3.99 -21.44
C LEU A 162 -11.23 4.31 -22.82
N SER A 163 -10.72 3.64 -23.85
CA SER A 163 -11.21 3.81 -25.23
C SER A 163 -12.69 3.44 -25.34
N ALA A 164 -13.09 2.32 -24.74
CA ALA A 164 -14.49 1.89 -24.72
C ALA A 164 -15.41 2.86 -23.97
N SER A 165 -14.94 3.46 -22.87
CA SER A 165 -15.71 4.47 -22.12
C SER A 165 -15.94 5.73 -22.95
N ARG A 166 -14.90 6.24 -23.61
CA ARG A 166 -14.98 7.44 -24.45
C ARG A 166 -15.91 7.25 -25.64
N GLU A 167 -15.88 6.08 -26.27
CA GLU A 167 -16.77 5.78 -27.39
C GLU A 167 -18.24 5.72 -26.95
N LYS A 168 -18.52 5.10 -25.79
CA LYS A 168 -19.87 5.10 -25.20
C LYS A 168 -20.37 6.50 -24.86
N GLU A 169 -19.52 7.37 -24.33
CA GLU A 169 -19.87 8.76 -24.04
C GLU A 169 -20.21 9.52 -25.33
N LYS A 170 -19.38 9.40 -26.37
CA LYS A 170 -19.61 10.03 -27.68
C LYS A 170 -20.95 9.62 -28.28
N GLN A 171 -21.28 8.33 -28.28
CA GLN A 171 -22.55 7.81 -28.81
C GLN A 171 -23.76 8.36 -28.04
N LYS A 172 -23.66 8.44 -26.69
CA LYS A 172 -24.71 9.04 -25.87
C LYS A 172 -24.98 10.49 -26.24
N TYR A 173 -23.92 11.30 -26.41
CA TYR A 173 -24.07 12.70 -26.78
C TYR A 173 -24.62 12.87 -28.20
N GLN A 174 -24.16 12.08 -29.17
CA GLN A 174 -24.70 12.13 -30.55
C GLN A 174 -26.21 11.87 -30.57
N GLY A 175 -26.69 10.84 -29.87
CA GLY A 175 -28.12 10.55 -29.76
C GLY A 175 -28.95 11.60 -29.01
N MET A 176 -28.32 12.55 -28.29
CA MET A 176 -29.00 13.69 -27.66
C MET A 176 -29.16 14.89 -28.60
N PHE A 177 -28.35 15.01 -29.66
CA PHE A 177 -28.43 16.10 -30.65
C PHE A 177 -29.20 15.72 -31.91
N ASP A 178 -29.43 14.43 -32.15
CA ASP A 178 -30.22 13.92 -33.29
C ASP A 178 -31.74 13.89 -33.03
N LYS A 179 -32.24 14.62 -32.02
CA LYS A 179 -33.66 14.81 -31.68
C LYS A 179 -34.03 16.28 -31.65
#